data_AF-A0A1C5XB46-F1
#
_entry.id   AF-A0A1C5XB46-F1
#
_cell.length_a   1.000
_cell.length_b   1.000
_cell.length_c   1.000
_cell.angle_alpha   90.00
_cell.angle_beta   90.00
_cell.angle_gamma   90.00
#
_symmetry.space_group_name_H-M   'P 1'
#
loop_
_entity.id
_entity.type
_entity.pdbx_description
1 polymer ?
#
loop_
_entity_poly.entity_id
_entity_poly.type
_entity_poly.pdbx_seq_one_letter_code
_entity_poly.pdbx_strand_id
1 'polypeptide(L)'
;MQLINIQSRDAKQKEYSLSLLPDSVREVSDGIEYRNDGEYLYIQYMVAKGYSEYWKSNMFILNYSSISSQLRKAKDKKKELKSQNTALLEENSNLKLENDELSNGAQKQLSDIKNAYEKGEWQNVIDLSSALHEKYNGSEEDIEAQQLAKTSQENIDKQKAAEEAEKAKGYETGITYDQLARTPDDYEGQKIKFYGKVIQVMESDSSVTIRLAVNDDYDTILYGQYSKSIVSSRVLEDDYITVYGTSVGTISYQSTMGGTITIPGVYIEKIEQ
;
A
#
# COMPACT_ATOMS: atom_id res chain seq x y z
N MET A 1 34.80 -56.23 66.80
CA MET A 1 33.67 -57.17 66.93
C MET A 1 32.41 -56.40 66.59
N GLN A 2 31.67 -56.90 65.61
CA GLN A 2 30.26 -56.63 65.25
C GLN A 2 29.73 -55.19 65.12
N LEU A 3 29.66 -54.78 63.86
CA LEU A 3 28.68 -53.84 63.32
C LEU A 3 27.27 -54.42 63.45
N ILE A 4 26.35 -53.68 64.06
CA ILE A 4 24.90 -53.93 63.93
C ILE A 4 24.32 -52.74 63.20
N ASN A 5 23.84 -53.02 62.00
CA ASN A 5 23.25 -52.10 61.05
C ASN A 5 21.73 -52.15 61.23
N ILE A 6 21.09 -51.02 61.56
CA ILE A 6 19.63 -50.87 61.52
C ILE A 6 19.36 -49.72 60.55
N GLN A 7 18.86 -50.07 59.36
CA GLN A 7 18.40 -49.11 58.38
C GLN A 7 16.95 -48.67 58.67
N SER A 8 16.71 -47.36 58.63
CA SER A 8 15.42 -46.79 58.26
C SER A 8 15.55 -45.34 57.79
N ARG A 9 15.54 -45.18 56.46
CA ARG A 9 14.94 -44.11 55.64
C ARG A 9 15.32 -42.64 55.87
N ASP A 10 16.10 -42.13 54.90
CA ASP A 10 15.97 -40.83 54.23
C ASP A 10 15.92 -39.54 55.06
N ALA A 11 16.96 -39.31 55.84
CA ALA A 11 17.48 -37.95 56.02
C ALA A 11 18.97 -37.99 55.63
N LYS A 12 19.38 -37.16 54.67
CA LYS A 12 20.80 -36.97 54.34
C LYS A 12 21.50 -36.37 55.57
N GLN A 13 21.95 -37.23 56.48
CA GLN A 13 22.89 -36.88 57.54
C GLN A 13 24.17 -36.39 56.85
N LYS A 14 24.39 -35.07 56.88
CA LYS A 14 25.71 -34.53 56.56
C LYS A 14 26.57 -34.75 57.80
N GLU A 15 27.46 -35.74 57.73
CA GLU A 15 28.55 -35.86 58.69
C GLU A 15 29.49 -34.65 58.54
N TYR A 16 29.66 -33.90 59.62
CA TYR A 16 30.69 -32.87 59.72
C TYR A 16 31.76 -33.39 60.68
N SER A 17 32.94 -33.72 60.17
CA SER A 17 34.13 -34.01 60.99
C SER A 17 34.83 -32.72 61.35
N LEU A 18 35.03 -32.43 62.64
CA LEU A 18 35.86 -31.32 63.09
C LEU A 18 36.91 -31.84 64.09
N SER A 19 38.19 -31.73 63.71
CA SER A 19 39.31 -31.95 64.64
C SER A 19 39.31 -30.83 65.69
N LEU A 20 39.00 -31.20 66.93
CA LEU A 20 39.22 -30.32 68.08
C LEU A 20 40.72 -30.29 68.37
N LEU A 21 41.34 -29.12 68.35
CA LEU A 21 42.66 -28.95 68.96
C LEU A 21 42.54 -29.30 70.46
N PRO A 22 43.44 -30.14 70.99
CA PRO A 22 43.42 -30.49 72.40
C PRO A 22 43.91 -29.29 73.19
N ASP A 23 43.06 -28.77 74.07
CA ASP A 23 43.42 -28.10 75.34
C ASP A 23 42.46 -26.97 75.64
N SER A 24 41.26 -27.33 76.14
CA SER A 24 40.52 -26.58 77.17
C SER A 24 39.09 -27.13 77.36
N VAL A 25 38.98 -28.34 77.91
CA VAL A 25 37.72 -28.79 78.53
C VAL A 25 37.84 -28.56 80.03
N ARG A 26 37.31 -27.43 80.51
CA ARG A 26 36.87 -27.32 81.91
C ARG A 26 35.35 -27.49 81.87
N GLU A 27 34.89 -28.59 82.45
CA GLU A 27 33.47 -28.82 82.71
C GLU A 27 32.96 -27.71 83.63
N VAL A 28 31.93 -27.00 83.17
CA VAL A 28 31.06 -26.22 84.04
C VAL A 28 29.64 -26.70 83.76
N SER A 29 29.26 -27.77 84.46
CA SER A 29 27.87 -28.19 84.59
C SER A 29 27.27 -27.40 85.75
N ASP A 30 26.52 -26.34 85.44
CA ASP A 30 25.34 -25.95 86.22
C ASP A 30 24.53 -24.86 85.48
N GLY A 31 23.23 -25.08 85.32
CA GLY A 31 22.25 -24.00 85.10
C GLY A 31 21.61 -23.82 83.71
N ILE A 32 21.52 -24.84 82.85
CA ILE A 32 20.74 -24.72 81.59
C ILE A 32 19.76 -25.89 81.48
N GLU A 33 18.46 -25.59 81.54
CA GLU A 33 17.40 -26.55 81.21
C GLU A 33 17.31 -26.72 79.68
N TYR A 34 17.51 -27.95 79.20
CA TYR A 34 17.38 -28.32 77.80
C TYR A 34 15.96 -28.82 77.50
N ARG A 35 15.44 -28.52 76.30
CA ARG A 35 14.31 -29.26 75.73
C ARG A 35 14.86 -30.47 74.98
N ASN A 36 14.39 -31.67 75.34
CA ASN A 36 14.93 -32.97 74.87
C ASN A 36 14.73 -33.24 73.36
N ASP A 37 14.09 -32.34 72.63
CA ASP A 37 13.66 -32.48 71.23
C ASP A 37 14.11 -31.34 70.30
N GLY A 38 15.00 -30.44 70.76
CA GLY A 38 15.50 -29.33 69.94
C GLY A 38 16.76 -29.65 69.14
N GLU A 39 16.72 -29.54 67.81
CA GLU A 39 17.93 -29.47 66.98
C GLU A 39 18.59 -28.10 67.12
N TYR A 40 19.68 -28.01 67.88
CA TYR A 40 20.47 -26.76 68.00
C TYR A 40 21.70 -26.83 67.10
N LEU A 41 21.92 -25.80 66.29
CA LEU A 41 23.17 -25.63 65.55
C LEU A 41 24.33 -25.50 66.57
N TYR A 42 25.43 -26.24 66.40
CA TYR A 42 26.58 -26.33 67.31
C TYR A 42 27.05 -24.97 67.89
N ILE A 43 26.98 -23.90 67.11
CA ILE A 43 27.34 -22.54 67.53
C ILE A 43 26.35 -21.96 68.56
N GLN A 44 25.04 -22.21 68.39
CA GLN A 44 24.01 -21.83 69.38
C GLN A 44 24.19 -22.61 70.70
N TYR A 45 24.60 -23.88 70.60
CA TYR A 45 24.95 -24.71 71.76
C TYR A 45 26.16 -24.16 72.53
N MET A 46 27.25 -23.80 71.82
CA MET A 46 28.45 -23.20 72.43
C MET A 46 28.14 -21.86 73.13
N VAL A 47 27.30 -21.03 72.51
CA VAL A 47 26.85 -19.75 73.09
C VAL A 47 25.99 -19.96 74.34
N ALA A 48 25.05 -20.92 74.30
CA ALA A 48 24.20 -21.25 75.45
C ALA A 48 25.05 -21.75 76.64
N LYS A 49 26.05 -22.60 76.37
CA LYS A 49 27.02 -23.13 77.35
C LYS A 49 28.00 -22.08 77.94
N GLY A 50 27.86 -20.80 77.62
CA GLY A 50 28.68 -19.73 78.19
C GLY A 50 30.08 -19.61 77.56
N TYR A 51 30.36 -20.31 76.46
CA TYR A 51 31.63 -20.18 75.74
C TYR A 51 31.66 -18.87 74.94
N SER A 52 32.02 -17.79 75.66
CA SER A 52 32.55 -16.50 75.21
C SER A 52 31.66 -15.60 74.31
N GLU A 53 31.72 -14.30 74.61
CA GLU A 53 31.23 -13.20 73.77
C GLU A 53 31.78 -13.25 72.32
N TYR A 54 32.91 -13.91 72.11
CA TYR A 54 33.53 -14.12 70.79
C TYR A 54 32.64 -14.94 69.84
N TRP A 55 32.06 -16.06 70.31
CA TRP A 55 31.19 -16.91 69.47
C TRP A 55 29.84 -16.24 69.17
N LYS A 56 29.29 -15.49 70.14
CA LYS A 56 28.11 -14.62 69.91
C LYS A 56 28.41 -13.61 68.82
N SER A 57 29.50 -12.86 68.94
CA SER A 57 29.92 -11.85 67.96
C SER A 57 30.10 -12.46 66.57
N ASN A 58 30.77 -13.61 66.46
CA ASN A 58 30.97 -14.29 65.18
C ASN A 58 29.65 -14.77 64.54
N MET A 59 28.71 -15.28 65.33
CA MET A 59 27.37 -15.65 64.84
C MET A 59 26.59 -14.44 64.31
N PHE A 60 26.64 -13.30 65.01
CA PHE A 60 26.03 -12.06 64.54
C PHE A 60 26.68 -11.57 63.24
N ILE A 61 28.01 -11.62 63.12
CA ILE A 61 28.74 -11.22 61.91
C ILE A 61 28.37 -12.10 60.72
N LEU A 62 28.35 -13.43 60.89
CA LEU A 62 27.99 -14.37 59.81
C LEU A 62 26.54 -14.19 59.36
N ASN A 63 25.60 -14.05 60.32
CA ASN A 63 24.20 -13.82 59.99
C ASN A 63 24.01 -12.46 59.29
N TYR A 64 24.65 -11.40 59.79
CA TYR A 64 24.64 -10.08 59.18
C TYR A 64 25.23 -10.10 57.75
N SER A 65 26.32 -10.82 57.53
CA SER A 65 26.93 -11.03 56.21
C SER A 65 25.98 -11.77 55.25
N SER A 66 25.31 -12.81 55.72
CA SER A 66 24.34 -13.57 54.92
C SER A 66 23.13 -12.70 54.55
N ILE A 67 22.52 -12.02 55.51
CA ILE A 67 21.37 -11.13 55.31
C ILE A 67 21.74 -9.96 54.38
N SER A 68 22.90 -9.34 54.57
CA SER A 68 23.36 -8.24 53.70
C SER A 68 23.62 -8.72 52.26
N SER A 69 24.15 -9.93 52.08
CA SER A 69 24.30 -10.56 50.76
C SER A 69 22.95 -10.82 50.08
N GLN A 70 21.97 -11.36 50.81
CA GLN A 70 20.61 -11.57 50.31
C GLN A 70 19.91 -10.24 49.96
N LEU A 71 20.08 -9.21 50.81
CA LEU A 71 19.54 -7.87 50.57
C LEU A 71 20.14 -7.25 49.30
N ARG A 72 21.44 -7.44 49.05
CA ARG A 72 22.10 -6.99 47.82
C ARG A 72 21.51 -7.69 46.59
N LYS A 73 21.41 -9.03 46.61
CA LYS A 73 20.79 -9.80 45.52
C LYS A 73 19.35 -9.37 45.25
N ALA A 74 18.56 -9.13 46.29
CA ALA A 74 17.19 -8.66 46.17
C ALA A 74 17.11 -7.24 45.57
N LYS A 75 18.03 -6.34 45.94
CA LYS A 75 18.14 -5.00 45.34
C LYS A 75 18.52 -5.06 43.86
N ASP A 76 19.48 -5.89 43.50
CA ASP A 76 19.92 -6.07 42.12
C ASP A 76 18.77 -6.65 41.27
N LYS A 77 18.09 -7.68 41.77
CA LYS A 77 16.90 -8.25 41.11
C LYS A 77 15.75 -7.26 40.98
N LYS A 78 15.52 -6.41 42.00
CA LYS A 78 14.51 -5.33 41.92
C LYS A 78 14.87 -4.30 40.86
N LYS A 79 16.16 -3.94 40.72
CA LYS A 79 16.63 -3.01 39.69
C LYS A 79 16.45 -3.60 38.30
N GLU A 80 16.80 -4.87 38.11
CA GLU A 80 16.60 -5.61 36.87
C GLU A 80 15.11 -5.68 36.49
N LEU A 81 14.24 -6.12 37.40
CA LEU A 81 12.79 -6.18 37.18
C LEU A 81 12.21 -4.80 36.85
N LYS A 82 12.69 -3.73 37.49
CA LYS A 82 12.26 -2.37 37.17
C LYS A 82 12.63 -2.00 35.73
N SER A 83 13.83 -2.33 35.29
CA SER A 83 14.30 -2.08 33.92
C SER A 83 13.51 -2.89 32.89
N GLN A 84 13.19 -4.15 33.19
CA GLN A 84 12.36 -4.99 32.33
C GLN A 84 10.94 -4.42 32.22
N ASN A 85 10.36 -3.98 33.34
CA ASN A 85 9.01 -3.42 33.35
C ASN A 85 8.93 -2.11 32.56
N THR A 86 9.95 -1.25 32.61
CA THR A 86 10.00 -0.04 31.77
C THR A 86 10.10 -0.37 30.29
N ALA A 87 10.94 -1.35 29.91
CA ALA A 87 11.05 -1.78 28.52
C ALA A 87 9.74 -2.39 27.99
N LEU A 88 9.08 -3.23 28.79
CA LEU A 88 7.78 -3.82 28.43
C LEU A 88 6.67 -2.78 28.31
N LEU A 89 6.71 -1.70 29.08
CA LEU A 89 5.75 -0.60 28.95
C LEU A 89 5.95 0.17 27.64
N GLU A 90 7.20 0.43 27.25
CA GLU A 90 7.54 1.06 25.97
C GLU A 90 7.12 0.18 24.80
N GLU A 91 7.44 -1.11 24.84
CA GLU A 91 7.04 -2.08 23.81
C GLU A 91 5.51 -2.17 23.66
N ASN A 92 4.78 -2.26 24.77
CA ASN A 92 3.31 -2.25 24.74
C ASN A 92 2.74 -0.94 24.19
N SER A 93 3.40 0.19 24.43
CA SER A 93 2.98 1.48 23.86
C SER A 93 3.16 1.49 22.35
N ASN A 94 4.28 0.99 21.84
CA ASN A 94 4.56 0.93 20.41
C ASN A 94 3.60 -0.03 19.70
N LEU A 95 3.37 -1.22 20.27
CA LEU A 95 2.43 -2.20 19.73
C LEU A 95 0.99 -1.66 19.64
N LYS A 96 0.58 -0.82 20.60
CA LYS A 96 -0.73 -0.16 20.55
C LYS A 96 -0.84 0.82 19.37
N LEU A 97 0.19 1.65 19.16
CA LEU A 97 0.22 2.59 18.04
C LEU A 97 0.19 1.86 16.68
N GLU A 98 1.00 0.81 16.55
CA GLU A 98 1.02 -0.03 15.34
C GLU A 98 -0.34 -0.69 15.10
N ASN A 99 -0.99 -1.19 16.14
CA ASN A 99 -2.32 -1.78 16.04
C ASN A 99 -3.41 -0.75 15.68
N ASP A 100 -3.31 0.49 16.18
CA ASP A 100 -4.22 1.58 15.82
C ASP A 100 -4.05 1.99 14.35
N GLU A 101 -2.81 2.03 13.84
CA GLU A 101 -2.52 2.29 12.42
C GLU A 101 -3.02 1.15 11.52
N LEU A 102 -2.79 -0.10 11.92
CA LEU A 102 -3.27 -1.28 11.20
C LEU A 102 -4.80 -1.34 11.18
N SER A 103 -5.45 -1.02 12.31
CA SER A 103 -6.91 -1.11 12.44
C SER A 103 -7.65 0.01 11.72
N ASN A 104 -7.09 1.21 11.61
CA ASN A 104 -7.79 2.38 11.05
C ASN A 104 -7.23 2.85 9.69
N GLY A 105 -6.14 2.25 9.21
CA GLY A 105 -5.48 2.63 7.96
C GLY A 105 -6.39 2.47 6.74
N ALA A 106 -7.11 1.36 6.63
CA ALA A 106 -8.04 1.08 5.53
C ALA A 106 -9.21 2.10 5.51
N GLN A 107 -9.78 2.39 6.68
CA GLN A 107 -10.88 3.34 6.82
C GLN A 107 -10.48 4.77 6.47
N LYS A 108 -9.27 5.18 6.86
CA LYS A 108 -8.73 6.49 6.49
C LYS A 108 -8.54 6.59 4.97
N GLN A 109 -7.93 5.59 4.36
CA GLN A 109 -7.74 5.55 2.90
C GLN A 109 -9.08 5.54 2.15
N LEU A 110 -10.07 4.80 2.62
CA LEU A 110 -11.44 4.86 2.08
C LEU A 110 -12.06 6.25 2.19
N SER A 111 -11.85 6.95 3.31
CA SER A 111 -12.32 8.33 3.47
C SER A 111 -11.68 9.27 2.43
N ASP A 112 -10.39 9.10 2.15
CA ASP A 112 -9.69 9.89 1.14
C ASP A 112 -10.23 9.58 -0.27
N ILE A 113 -10.52 8.31 -0.58
CA ILE A 113 -11.16 7.87 -1.82
C ILE A 113 -12.55 8.49 -1.98
N LYS A 114 -13.38 8.47 -0.93
CA LYS A 114 -14.72 9.10 -0.94
C LYS A 114 -14.63 10.61 -1.19
N ASN A 115 -13.70 11.29 -0.53
CA ASN A 115 -13.48 12.72 -0.75
C ASN A 115 -13.03 13.03 -2.20
N ALA A 116 -12.16 12.21 -2.79
CA ALA A 116 -11.75 12.36 -4.19
C ALA A 116 -12.93 12.11 -5.15
N TYR A 117 -13.78 11.14 -4.82
CA TYR A 117 -15.01 10.85 -5.57
C TYR A 117 -15.98 12.03 -5.53
N GLU A 118 -16.22 12.62 -4.35
CA GLU A 118 -17.09 13.80 -4.22
C GLU A 118 -16.58 15.03 -5.00
N LYS A 119 -15.25 15.16 -5.15
CA LYS A 119 -14.62 16.23 -5.95
C LYS A 119 -14.65 15.96 -7.45
N GLY A 120 -15.06 14.77 -7.89
CA GLY A 120 -15.02 14.38 -9.30
C GLY A 120 -13.62 14.05 -9.82
N GLU A 121 -12.67 13.78 -8.94
CA GLU A 121 -11.29 13.40 -9.30
C GLU A 121 -11.22 11.91 -9.67
N TRP A 122 -11.97 11.49 -10.69
CA TRP A 122 -12.22 10.09 -11.02
C TRP A 122 -10.95 9.25 -11.24
N GLN A 123 -9.93 9.81 -11.87
CA GLN A 123 -8.65 9.11 -12.04
C GLN A 123 -7.96 8.86 -10.69
N ASN A 124 -7.99 9.86 -9.80
CA ASN A 124 -7.41 9.76 -8.46
C ASN A 124 -8.13 8.69 -7.63
N VAL A 125 -9.46 8.59 -7.76
CA VAL A 125 -10.26 7.52 -7.12
C VAL A 125 -9.77 6.14 -7.55
N ILE A 126 -9.53 5.93 -8.85
CA ILE A 126 -9.07 4.64 -9.40
C ILE A 126 -7.68 4.29 -8.86
N ASP A 127 -6.77 5.27 -8.86
CA ASP A 127 -5.39 5.08 -8.40
C ASP A 127 -5.34 4.76 -6.90
N LEU A 128 -6.08 5.52 -6.09
CA LEU A 128 -6.16 5.32 -4.63
C LEU A 128 -6.85 4.00 -4.28
N SER A 129 -7.90 3.61 -5.00
CA SER A 129 -8.59 2.34 -4.79
C SER A 129 -7.69 1.15 -5.12
N SER A 130 -6.86 1.27 -6.17
CA SER A 130 -5.86 0.24 -6.51
C SER A 130 -4.79 0.12 -5.41
N ALA A 131 -4.31 1.24 -4.87
CA ALA A 131 -3.35 1.24 -3.77
C ALA A 131 -3.94 0.68 -2.45
N LEU A 132 -5.22 0.94 -2.19
CA LEU A 132 -5.94 0.34 -1.07
C LEU A 132 -6.05 -1.18 -1.27
N HIS A 133 -6.40 -1.63 -2.47
CA HIS A 133 -6.49 -3.05 -2.81
C HIS A 133 -5.18 -3.80 -2.61
N GLU A 134 -4.05 -3.22 -3.01
CA GLU A 134 -2.73 -3.83 -2.80
C GLU A 134 -2.42 -4.09 -1.31
N LYS A 135 -2.92 -3.23 -0.41
CA LYS A 135 -2.63 -3.30 1.02
C LYS A 135 -3.70 -4.04 1.83
N TYR A 136 -4.97 -3.94 1.43
CA TYR A 136 -6.14 -4.38 2.19
C TYR A 136 -7.10 -5.21 1.34
N ASN A 137 -6.59 -5.99 0.39
CA ASN A 137 -7.37 -6.82 -0.53
C ASN A 137 -8.47 -7.62 0.20
N GLY A 138 -9.71 -7.42 -0.22
CA GLY A 138 -10.87 -8.15 0.29
C GLY A 138 -11.43 -7.63 1.61
N SER A 139 -10.93 -6.51 2.14
CA SER A 139 -11.58 -5.81 3.25
C SER A 139 -12.90 -5.17 2.80
N GLU A 140 -13.78 -4.83 3.74
CA GLU A 140 -15.03 -4.14 3.43
C GLU A 140 -14.76 -2.78 2.74
N GLU A 141 -13.72 -2.09 3.20
CA GLU A 141 -13.26 -0.82 2.63
C GLU A 141 -12.74 -0.97 1.20
N ASP A 142 -11.97 -2.04 0.93
CA ASP A 142 -11.50 -2.34 -0.42
C ASP A 142 -12.67 -2.62 -1.36
N ILE A 143 -13.65 -3.42 -0.94
CA ILE A 143 -14.84 -3.71 -1.74
C ILE A 143 -15.59 -2.42 -2.10
N GLU A 144 -15.77 -1.51 -1.14
CA GLU A 144 -16.42 -0.22 -1.38
C GLU A 144 -15.58 0.67 -2.32
N ALA A 145 -14.26 0.74 -2.12
CA ALA A 145 -13.35 1.48 -2.98
C ALA A 145 -13.37 0.97 -4.43
N GLN A 146 -13.37 -0.36 -4.64
CA GLN A 146 -13.46 -0.95 -5.98
C GLN A 146 -14.78 -0.61 -6.68
N GLN A 147 -15.89 -0.53 -5.93
CA GLN A 147 -17.17 -0.07 -6.49
C GLN A 147 -17.12 1.40 -6.93
N LEU A 148 -16.49 2.25 -6.12
CA LEU A 148 -16.28 3.66 -6.47
C LEU A 148 -15.38 3.79 -7.71
N ALA A 149 -14.28 3.04 -7.78
CA ALA A 149 -13.38 3.03 -8.93
C ALA A 149 -14.09 2.60 -10.22
N LYS A 150 -14.93 1.56 -10.16
CA LYS A 150 -15.75 1.14 -11.31
C LYS A 150 -16.69 2.25 -11.76
N THR A 151 -17.38 2.89 -10.82
CA THR A 151 -18.29 4.00 -11.13
C THR A 151 -17.55 5.21 -11.70
N SER A 152 -16.36 5.50 -11.18
CA SER A 152 -15.46 6.54 -11.70
C SER A 152 -15.00 6.26 -13.12
N GLN A 153 -14.67 5.00 -13.46
CA GLN A 153 -14.33 4.62 -14.82
C GLN A 153 -15.51 4.84 -15.78
N GLU A 154 -16.72 4.42 -15.38
CA GLU A 154 -17.94 4.66 -16.17
C GLU A 154 -18.20 6.16 -16.40
N ASN A 155 -17.90 7.02 -15.41
CA ASN A 155 -18.03 8.48 -15.55
C ASN A 155 -17.00 9.05 -16.54
N ILE A 156 -15.75 8.59 -16.49
CA ILE A 156 -14.71 8.98 -17.46
C ILE A 156 -15.13 8.59 -18.88
N ASP A 157 -15.62 7.36 -19.07
CA ASP A 157 -16.02 6.87 -20.39
C ASP A 157 -17.24 7.63 -20.92
N LYS A 158 -18.22 7.93 -20.07
CA LYS A 158 -19.35 8.79 -20.42
C LYS A 158 -18.90 10.20 -20.82
N GLN A 159 -17.93 10.76 -20.12
CA GLN A 159 -17.44 12.12 -20.41
C GLN A 159 -16.72 12.15 -21.76
N LYS A 160 -15.89 11.15 -22.06
CA LYS A 160 -15.25 10.99 -23.38
C LYS A 160 -16.27 10.79 -24.49
N ALA A 161 -17.26 9.92 -24.29
CA ALA A 161 -18.32 9.69 -25.26
C ALA A 161 -19.16 10.96 -25.52
N ALA A 162 -19.44 11.74 -24.47
CA ALA A 162 -20.15 13.02 -24.61
C ALA A 162 -19.31 14.06 -25.37
N GLU A 163 -18.01 14.17 -25.10
CA GLU A 163 -17.10 15.04 -25.85
C GLU A 163 -17.00 14.64 -27.32
N GLU A 164 -16.93 13.34 -27.62
CA GLU A 164 -16.92 12.84 -29.00
C GLU A 164 -18.24 13.10 -29.72
N ALA A 165 -19.38 12.90 -29.05
CA ALA A 165 -20.70 13.19 -29.59
C ALA A 165 -20.90 14.69 -29.84
N GLU A 166 -20.41 15.56 -28.95
CA GLU A 166 -20.48 17.01 -29.14
C GLU A 166 -19.58 17.49 -30.28
N LYS A 167 -18.38 16.91 -30.43
CA LYS A 167 -17.53 17.13 -31.61
C LYS A 167 -18.24 16.69 -32.89
N ALA A 168 -18.94 15.55 -32.88
CA ALA A 168 -19.70 15.06 -34.03
C ALA A 168 -20.86 15.98 -34.42
N LYS A 169 -21.63 16.53 -33.47
CA LYS A 169 -22.71 17.49 -33.76
C LYS A 169 -22.25 18.73 -34.52
N GLY A 170 -21.01 19.18 -34.29
CA GLY A 170 -20.44 20.34 -34.99
C GLY A 170 -20.31 20.18 -36.51
N TYR A 171 -20.38 18.96 -37.04
CA TYR A 171 -20.27 18.67 -38.47
C TYR A 171 -21.61 18.32 -39.14
N GLU A 172 -22.70 18.19 -38.37
CA GLU A 172 -24.06 17.96 -38.88
C GLU A 172 -24.70 19.29 -39.35
N THR A 173 -24.00 20.02 -40.21
CA THR A 173 -24.40 21.36 -40.68
C THR A 173 -25.51 21.32 -41.73
N GLY A 174 -25.83 20.13 -42.27
CA GLY A 174 -26.78 19.96 -43.37
C GLY A 174 -26.28 20.50 -44.71
N ILE A 175 -25.01 20.91 -44.80
CA ILE A 175 -24.38 21.41 -46.02
C ILE A 175 -24.26 20.26 -47.03
N THR A 176 -24.79 20.45 -48.24
CA THR A 176 -24.75 19.45 -49.31
C THR A 176 -23.55 19.64 -50.23
N TYR A 177 -23.24 18.61 -51.02
CA TYR A 177 -22.19 18.70 -52.03
C TYR A 177 -22.49 19.81 -53.05
N ASP A 178 -23.75 19.92 -53.50
CA ASP A 178 -24.18 20.95 -54.45
C ASP A 178 -23.90 22.37 -53.95
N GLN A 179 -24.10 22.61 -52.65
CA GLN A 179 -23.80 23.90 -52.03
C GLN A 179 -22.30 24.22 -52.07
N LEU A 180 -21.45 23.23 -51.76
CA LEU A 180 -20.00 23.40 -51.85
C LEU A 180 -19.52 23.56 -53.30
N ALA A 181 -20.17 22.90 -54.27
CA ALA A 181 -19.78 22.94 -55.68
C ALA A 181 -20.27 24.20 -56.40
N ARG A 182 -21.46 24.69 -56.09
CA ARG A 182 -22.10 25.83 -56.79
C ARG A 182 -21.84 27.17 -56.13
N THR A 183 -21.69 27.19 -54.81
CA THR A 183 -21.51 28.41 -54.00
C THR A 183 -20.39 28.21 -52.97
N PRO A 184 -19.16 27.85 -53.38
CA PRO A 184 -18.08 27.48 -52.46
C PRO A 184 -17.72 28.56 -51.44
N ASP A 185 -17.70 29.83 -51.87
CA ASP A 185 -17.29 30.97 -51.05
C ASP A 185 -18.21 31.18 -49.84
N ASP A 186 -19.50 30.85 -49.97
CA ASP A 186 -20.50 30.99 -48.89
C ASP A 186 -20.29 29.97 -47.76
N TYR A 187 -19.56 28.89 -48.05
CA TYR A 187 -19.35 27.77 -47.13
C TYR A 187 -17.88 27.54 -46.78
N GLU A 188 -16.96 28.40 -47.23
CA GLU A 188 -15.56 28.35 -46.83
C GLU A 188 -15.43 28.56 -45.30
N GLY A 189 -14.60 27.74 -44.66
CA GLY A 189 -14.45 27.75 -43.20
C GLY A 189 -15.57 27.06 -42.42
N GLN A 190 -16.64 26.58 -43.09
CA GLN A 190 -17.71 25.83 -42.45
C GLN A 190 -17.33 24.36 -42.24
N LYS A 191 -17.77 23.81 -41.12
CA LYS A 191 -17.63 22.38 -40.82
C LYS A 191 -18.61 21.56 -41.66
N ILE A 192 -18.13 20.44 -42.20
CA ILE A 192 -18.88 19.56 -43.09
C ILE A 192 -18.64 18.09 -42.73
N LYS A 193 -19.63 17.26 -43.10
CA LYS A 193 -19.57 15.81 -42.99
C LYS A 193 -19.99 15.20 -44.31
N PHE A 194 -19.15 14.33 -44.88
CA PHE A 194 -19.51 13.55 -46.06
C PHE A 194 -19.11 12.09 -45.90
N TYR A 195 -19.98 11.21 -46.36
CA TYR A 195 -19.70 9.80 -46.54
C TYR A 195 -19.44 9.55 -48.02
N GLY A 196 -18.48 8.68 -48.35
CA GLY A 196 -18.19 8.37 -49.74
C GLY A 196 -17.14 7.28 -49.92
N LYS A 197 -16.89 6.97 -51.19
CA LYS A 197 -15.89 6.00 -51.63
C LYS A 197 -14.60 6.71 -52.04
N VAL A 198 -13.46 6.24 -51.56
CA VAL A 198 -12.15 6.77 -51.94
C VAL A 198 -11.79 6.25 -53.34
N ILE A 199 -11.69 7.16 -54.31
CA ILE A 199 -11.41 6.80 -55.72
C ILE A 199 -9.95 7.00 -56.11
N GLN A 200 -9.19 7.76 -55.31
CA GLN A 200 -7.78 8.01 -55.55
C GLN A 200 -7.10 8.44 -54.25
N VAL A 201 -5.91 7.90 -53.98
CA VAL A 201 -5.07 8.30 -52.84
C VAL A 201 -3.72 8.83 -53.35
N MET A 202 -3.31 10.00 -52.87
CA MET A 202 -2.03 10.62 -53.16
C MET A 202 -1.32 10.94 -51.84
N GLU A 203 -0.21 10.26 -51.59
CA GLU A 203 0.56 10.46 -50.37
C GLU A 203 1.73 11.42 -50.58
N SER A 204 1.89 12.35 -49.64
CA SER A 204 3.08 13.16 -49.46
C SER A 204 3.79 12.74 -48.16
N ASP A 205 4.86 13.42 -47.76
CA ASP A 205 5.64 13.03 -46.58
C ASP A 205 4.80 13.04 -45.30
N SER A 206 4.09 14.16 -45.02
CA SER A 206 3.31 14.37 -43.79
C SER A 206 1.79 14.33 -43.98
N SER A 207 1.31 14.44 -45.22
CA SER A 207 -0.12 14.53 -45.54
C SER A 207 -0.54 13.49 -46.58
N VAL A 208 -1.82 13.19 -46.58
CA VAL A 208 -2.47 12.37 -47.60
C VAL A 208 -3.59 13.20 -48.20
N THR A 209 -3.66 13.17 -49.52
CA THR A 209 -4.72 13.76 -50.30
C THR A 209 -5.56 12.63 -50.89
N ILE A 210 -6.87 12.74 -50.81
CA ILE A 210 -7.82 11.79 -51.38
C ILE A 210 -8.81 12.48 -52.30
N ARG A 211 -9.28 11.74 -53.31
CA ARG A 211 -10.50 12.07 -54.02
C ARG A 211 -11.60 11.15 -53.52
N LEU A 212 -12.67 11.73 -53.00
CA LEU A 212 -13.80 11.02 -52.41
C LEU A 212 -15.03 11.20 -53.30
N ALA A 213 -15.59 10.10 -53.81
CA ALA A 213 -16.89 10.09 -54.46
C ALA A 213 -17.98 10.11 -53.40
N VAL A 214 -18.64 11.26 -53.23
CA VAL A 214 -19.66 11.46 -52.20
C VAL A 214 -20.84 10.53 -52.47
N ASN A 215 -21.25 9.76 -51.45
CA ASN A 215 -22.29 8.75 -51.58
C ASN A 215 -22.07 7.73 -52.71
N ASP A 216 -20.81 7.46 -53.07
CA ASP A 216 -20.41 6.58 -54.18
C ASP A 216 -20.88 7.07 -55.56
N ASP A 217 -21.13 8.38 -55.69
CA ASP A 217 -21.47 9.04 -56.96
C ASP A 217 -20.21 9.69 -57.56
N TYR A 218 -19.77 9.12 -58.69
CA TYR A 218 -18.58 9.54 -59.43
C TYR A 218 -18.68 10.94 -60.05
N ASP A 219 -19.89 11.51 -60.16
CA ASP A 219 -20.09 12.89 -60.59
C ASP A 219 -19.89 13.89 -59.44
N THR A 220 -19.85 13.41 -58.19
CA THR A 220 -19.72 14.24 -56.98
C THR A 220 -18.40 13.98 -56.25
N ILE A 221 -17.34 14.65 -56.69
CA ILE A 221 -15.99 14.41 -56.17
C ILE A 221 -15.56 15.51 -55.20
N LEU A 222 -15.20 15.10 -53.99
CA LEU A 222 -14.55 15.94 -52.98
C LEU A 222 -13.03 15.76 -53.00
N TYR A 223 -12.31 16.87 -52.94
CA TYR A 223 -10.86 16.88 -52.74
C TYR A 223 -10.57 17.01 -51.24
N GLY A 224 -10.13 15.92 -50.61
CA GLY A 224 -9.84 15.88 -49.18
C GLY A 224 -8.34 15.87 -48.90
N GLN A 225 -7.87 16.66 -47.95
CA GLN A 225 -6.49 16.59 -47.46
C GLN A 225 -6.48 16.38 -45.94
N TYR A 226 -5.64 15.46 -45.45
CA TYR A 226 -5.44 15.23 -44.01
C TYR A 226 -3.98 14.96 -43.64
N SER A 227 -3.67 15.12 -42.35
CA SER A 227 -2.39 14.67 -41.76
C SER A 227 -2.42 13.17 -41.50
N LYS A 228 -1.33 12.45 -41.81
CA LYS A 228 -1.22 11.01 -41.52
C LYS A 228 -1.47 10.65 -40.04
N SER A 229 -1.30 11.60 -39.12
CA SER A 229 -1.50 11.42 -37.68
C SER A 229 -2.96 11.27 -37.24
N ILE A 230 -3.95 11.60 -38.09
CA ILE A 230 -5.37 11.55 -37.69
C ILE A 230 -6.00 10.17 -37.89
N VAL A 231 -5.30 9.26 -38.57
CA VAL A 231 -5.75 7.89 -38.82
C VAL A 231 -4.86 6.90 -38.10
N SER A 232 -5.46 5.87 -37.50
CA SER A 232 -4.72 4.74 -36.90
C SER A 232 -4.29 3.71 -37.95
N SER A 233 -4.97 3.67 -39.11
CA SER A 233 -4.69 2.77 -40.21
C SER A 233 -4.74 3.50 -41.56
N ARG A 234 -4.05 2.96 -42.58
CA ARG A 234 -3.93 3.60 -43.90
C ARG A 234 -5.26 3.54 -44.65
N VAL A 235 -5.71 4.66 -45.21
CA VAL A 235 -6.85 4.71 -46.15
C VAL A 235 -6.37 4.28 -47.54
N LEU A 236 -7.09 3.37 -48.17
CA LEU A 236 -6.81 2.84 -49.49
C LEU A 236 -7.87 3.28 -50.51
N GLU A 237 -7.56 3.06 -51.79
CA GLU A 237 -8.57 3.15 -52.84
C GLU A 237 -9.64 2.07 -52.63
N ASP A 238 -10.87 2.39 -53.03
CA ASP A 238 -12.09 1.60 -52.79
C ASP A 238 -12.61 1.56 -51.34
N ASP A 239 -11.94 2.19 -50.37
CA ASP A 239 -12.46 2.31 -49.00
C ASP A 239 -13.70 3.20 -48.94
N TYR A 240 -14.67 2.81 -48.12
CA TYR A 240 -15.82 3.64 -47.77
C TYR A 240 -15.55 4.31 -46.43
N ILE A 241 -15.53 5.64 -46.41
CA ILE A 241 -15.18 6.41 -45.21
C ILE A 241 -16.16 7.56 -44.98
N THR A 242 -16.29 7.97 -43.72
CA THR A 242 -16.92 9.25 -43.36
C THR A 242 -15.83 10.26 -43.01
N VAL A 243 -15.82 11.39 -43.71
CA VAL A 243 -14.88 12.50 -43.46
C VAL A 243 -15.57 13.64 -42.73
N TYR A 244 -14.88 14.15 -41.72
CA TYR A 244 -15.27 15.33 -40.95
C TYR A 244 -14.17 16.37 -41.12
N GLY A 245 -14.54 17.56 -41.59
CA GLY A 245 -13.55 18.58 -41.89
C GLY A 245 -14.13 19.95 -42.09
N THR A 246 -13.28 20.85 -42.56
CA THR A 246 -13.63 22.23 -42.87
C THR A 246 -13.51 22.46 -44.38
N SER A 247 -14.55 23.04 -44.98
CA SER A 247 -14.53 23.43 -46.39
C SER A 247 -13.48 24.53 -46.64
N VAL A 248 -12.70 24.38 -47.71
CA VAL A 248 -11.66 25.35 -48.15
C VAL A 248 -11.97 25.94 -49.52
N GLY A 249 -13.25 25.96 -49.90
CA GLY A 249 -13.70 26.46 -51.20
C GLY A 249 -13.49 25.42 -52.31
N THR A 250 -12.94 25.84 -53.46
CA THR A 250 -12.65 24.93 -54.58
C THR A 250 -11.16 24.81 -54.85
N ILE A 251 -10.76 23.61 -55.27
CA ILE A 251 -9.40 23.31 -55.70
C ILE A 251 -9.44 23.02 -57.20
N SER A 252 -8.55 23.69 -57.94
CA SER A 252 -8.40 23.50 -59.39
C SER A 252 -7.07 22.84 -59.70
N TYR A 253 -7.08 21.78 -60.52
CA TYR A 253 -5.86 21.10 -60.97
C TYR A 253 -5.97 20.63 -62.43
N GLN A 254 -4.84 20.36 -63.05
CA GLN A 254 -4.80 19.80 -64.41
C GLN A 254 -5.03 18.29 -64.37
N SER A 255 -6.04 17.82 -65.10
CA SER A 255 -6.27 16.41 -65.36
C SER A 255 -5.15 15.84 -66.25
N THR A 256 -4.90 14.54 -66.11
CA THR A 256 -4.00 13.79 -66.99
C THR A 256 -4.44 13.81 -68.46
N MET A 257 -5.72 14.12 -68.72
CA MET A 257 -6.29 14.29 -70.06
C MET A 257 -6.22 15.73 -70.60
N GLY A 258 -5.56 16.66 -69.88
CA GLY A 258 -5.30 18.03 -70.35
C GLY A 258 -6.41 19.06 -70.10
N GLY A 259 -7.45 18.69 -69.34
CA GLY A 259 -8.51 19.62 -68.90
C GLY A 259 -8.30 20.08 -67.44
N THR A 260 -8.61 21.33 -67.14
CA THR A 260 -8.69 21.82 -65.75
C THR A 260 -9.93 21.24 -65.07
N ILE A 261 -9.76 20.57 -63.93
CA ILE A 261 -10.84 20.11 -63.06
C ILE A 261 -10.89 21.04 -61.85
N THR A 262 -12.08 21.57 -61.55
CA THR A 262 -12.36 22.37 -60.35
C THR A 262 -13.40 21.65 -59.52
N ILE A 263 -13.04 21.27 -58.29
CA ILE A 263 -13.93 20.52 -57.38
C ILE A 263 -13.84 21.08 -55.96
N PRO A 264 -14.87 20.87 -55.10
CA PRO A 264 -14.83 21.30 -53.71
C PRO A 264 -13.65 20.72 -52.94
N GLY A 265 -13.03 21.55 -52.11
CA GLY A 265 -11.90 21.19 -51.25
C GLY A 265 -12.29 21.13 -49.78
N VAL A 266 -11.72 20.17 -49.05
CA VAL A 266 -11.92 19.98 -47.61
C VAL A 266 -10.60 19.68 -46.93
N TYR A 267 -10.33 20.40 -45.85
CA TYR A 267 -9.31 20.03 -44.87
C TYR A 267 -9.94 19.09 -43.83
N ILE A 268 -9.54 17.82 -43.86
CA ILE A 268 -10.13 16.76 -43.06
C ILE A 268 -9.42 16.69 -41.69
N GLU A 269 -10.22 16.72 -40.64
CA GLU A 269 -9.78 16.75 -39.25
C GLU A 269 -10.01 15.40 -38.54
N LYS A 270 -10.99 14.63 -39.00
CA LYS A 270 -11.30 13.27 -38.50
C LYS A 270 -11.81 12.39 -39.64
N ILE A 271 -11.38 11.14 -39.66
CA ILE A 271 -11.88 10.10 -40.56
C ILE A 271 -12.45 8.96 -39.71
N GLU A 272 -13.64 8.47 -40.09
CA GLU A 272 -14.21 7.23 -39.60
C GLU A 272 -14.17 6.19 -40.73
N GLN A 273 -13.46 5.09 -40.48
CA GLN A 273 -13.25 3.94 -41.36
C GLN A 273 -14.19 2.79 -40.98
#